data_AF-A0A7Y7B2L4-F1
#
_entry.id   AF-A0A7Y7B2L4-F1
#
_cell.length_a   1.000
_cell.length_b   1.000
_cell.length_c   1.000
_cell.angle_alpha   90.00
_cell.angle_beta   90.00
_cell.angle_gamma   90.00
#
_symmetry.space_group_name_H-M   'P 1'
#
loop_
_entity.id
_entity.type
_entity.pdbx_description
1 polymer ?
#
loop_
_entity_poly.entity_id
_entity_poly.type
_entity_poly.pdbx_seq_one_letter_code
_entity_poly.pdbx_strand_id
1 'polypeptide(L)'
;MPALVRRRAVRSALLAATLGAVVLGVTVPSQATPAPRMAAVTAAATSQVGGEIGRTETIQRVQYWIDKGVPYSQSAYYPDLQGRNYRTDCSGLVSMAWHLPTSATTWTLPQYSTRLGSLDDLQPGDALNNIDSHVVLFTGWTDSSHTTATIMEHARPGTNARKTTYSRSYINNNGFKPYRYNRVLEAPVTVPDKGMTNVTAVGDLNGDGFTDVIAVETATGDLYRYSGPDYTGGSARVKIGYGWNSISSIVGVGDLTGDGVPDIIAVDAETGDLYRYSGPNYNGGSKVKIGSHWDSMSNVTAVGDLTGDGVPDIIAVETKTGDLYRYSGPDYNGGSRVKIGSGWNVYSAIVGVGDLTGDGVADIIAVDNETGDLYRYSGPNYNGGTKVKIGTHWDSMINMAGVGDLNGDKVPDLIAVEQATQKLYRYSGPDFTGGSRVQIGTNW
;
A
#
# COMPACT_ATOMS: atom_id res chain seq x y z
N MET A 1 55.05 21.09 -65.51
CA MET A 1 55.94 21.91 -64.64
C MET A 1 55.55 21.67 -63.18
N PRO A 2 56.47 21.81 -62.20
CA PRO A 2 56.25 21.48 -60.78
C PRO A 2 55.47 22.61 -60.05
N ALA A 3 55.15 22.63 -58.75
CA ALA A 3 55.53 21.86 -57.55
C ALA A 3 54.32 21.83 -56.56
N LEU A 4 54.36 21.50 -55.24
CA LEU A 4 55.39 21.08 -54.27
C LEU A 4 54.68 20.32 -53.10
N VAL A 5 55.39 19.48 -52.34
CA VAL A 5 54.89 18.70 -51.18
C VAL A 5 55.29 19.34 -49.84
N ARG A 6 54.45 19.23 -48.79
CA ARG A 6 54.94 19.21 -47.38
C ARG A 6 54.17 18.22 -46.48
N ARG A 7 54.91 17.23 -45.95
CA ARG A 7 54.58 16.46 -44.74
C ARG A 7 55.36 17.03 -43.54
N ARG A 8 54.86 16.86 -42.31
CA ARG A 8 55.63 16.78 -41.05
C ARG A 8 55.07 15.58 -40.27
N ALA A 9 55.80 14.56 -39.81
CA ALA A 9 57.15 14.39 -39.26
C ALA A 9 57.17 14.43 -37.71
N VAL A 10 57.55 13.29 -37.13
CA VAL A 10 57.64 12.98 -35.69
C VAL A 10 59.10 13.05 -35.23
N ARG A 11 59.34 13.49 -33.98
CA ARG A 11 60.41 13.07 -33.03
C ARG A 11 60.25 13.94 -31.75
N SER A 12 60.04 13.39 -30.56
CA SER A 12 60.99 12.62 -29.72
C SER A 12 62.11 13.50 -29.14
N ALA A 13 62.10 13.68 -27.82
CA ALA A 13 63.23 14.14 -27.03
C ALA A 13 63.33 13.29 -25.75
N LEU A 14 64.56 12.89 -25.41
CA LEU A 14 64.92 12.01 -24.32
C LEU A 14 65.88 12.78 -23.41
N LEU A 15 65.77 12.68 -22.09
CA LEU A 15 66.94 12.72 -21.21
C LEU A 15 66.62 12.15 -19.83
N ALA A 16 67.58 11.41 -19.27
CA ALA A 16 67.57 10.91 -17.91
C ALA A 16 68.87 11.36 -17.22
N ALA A 17 68.77 11.77 -15.95
CA ALA A 17 69.89 11.83 -15.02
C ALA A 17 69.36 11.78 -13.57
N THR A 18 70.04 11.03 -12.71
CA THR A 18 69.64 10.68 -11.34
C THR A 18 70.34 11.53 -10.28
N LEU A 19 69.70 11.70 -9.11
CA LEU A 19 70.27 11.52 -7.75
C LEU A 19 69.38 12.16 -6.67
N GLY A 20 69.16 11.48 -5.54
CA GLY A 20 68.56 12.11 -4.35
C GLY A 20 67.82 11.19 -3.37
N ALA A 21 68.55 10.62 -2.41
CA ALA A 21 68.11 10.13 -1.08
C ALA A 21 66.77 9.35 -0.94
N VAL A 22 66.90 8.05 -0.62
CA VAL A 22 65.83 7.27 0.02
C VAL A 22 65.65 7.73 1.47
N VAL A 23 64.45 8.17 1.83
CA VAL A 23 63.99 8.23 3.22
C VAL A 23 62.87 7.21 3.37
N LEU A 24 63.07 6.22 4.24
CA LEU A 24 62.05 5.21 4.57
C LEU A 24 60.96 5.82 5.46
N GLY A 25 60.06 6.57 4.84
CA GLY A 25 58.78 6.91 5.43
C GLY A 25 57.87 5.68 5.44
N VAL A 26 57.80 4.97 6.57
CA VAL A 26 56.74 3.96 6.77
C VAL A 26 55.42 4.71 6.96
N THR A 27 54.76 5.02 5.85
CA THR A 27 53.36 5.45 5.88
C THR A 27 52.53 4.26 6.33
N VAL A 28 52.15 4.26 7.61
CA VAL A 28 51.03 3.45 8.08
C VAL A 28 49.86 3.77 7.14
N PRO A 29 49.26 2.79 6.45
CA PRO A 29 48.07 3.07 5.65
C PRO A 29 47.02 3.66 6.59
N SER A 30 46.51 4.84 6.25
CA SER A 30 45.41 5.46 6.97
C SER A 30 44.31 4.40 7.08
N GLN A 31 44.05 3.91 8.29
CA GLN A 31 42.93 3.03 8.51
C GLN A 31 41.69 3.84 8.16
N ALA A 32 41.09 3.51 7.02
CA ALA A 32 39.79 4.03 6.68
C ALA A 32 38.89 3.75 7.89
N THR A 33 38.35 4.81 8.51
CA THR A 33 37.31 4.69 9.51
C THR A 33 36.25 3.75 8.92
N PRO A 34 35.90 2.63 9.59
CA PRO A 34 34.92 1.72 9.06
C PRO A 34 33.68 2.52 8.66
N ALA A 35 33.20 2.33 7.43
CA ALA A 35 31.89 2.84 7.05
C ALA A 35 30.90 2.41 8.14
N PRO A 36 29.97 3.28 8.59
CA PRO A 36 29.04 2.93 9.65
C PRO A 36 28.36 1.63 9.22
N ARG A 37 28.59 0.57 9.99
CA ARG A 37 28.15 -0.78 9.66
C ARG A 37 26.63 -0.70 9.51
N MET A 38 26.14 -0.80 8.28
CA MET A 38 24.70 -0.89 8.05
C MET A 38 24.21 -2.07 8.89
N ALA A 39 23.44 -1.76 9.92
CA ALA A 39 22.70 -2.78 10.65
C ALA A 39 21.85 -3.50 9.61
N ALA A 40 21.85 -4.84 9.67
CA ALA A 40 20.99 -5.61 8.78
C ALA A 40 19.57 -5.08 8.94
N VAL A 41 18.94 -4.69 7.84
CA VAL A 41 17.58 -4.13 7.85
C VAL A 41 16.62 -5.28 8.11
N THR A 42 16.49 -5.63 9.39
CA THR A 42 15.37 -6.42 9.90
C THR A 42 14.08 -5.72 9.52
N ALA A 43 13.04 -6.49 9.19
CA ALA A 43 11.67 -5.98 9.12
C ALA A 43 11.40 -5.07 10.32
N ALA A 44 10.67 -3.96 10.13
CA ALA A 44 10.40 -3.00 11.20
C ALA A 44 9.82 -3.74 12.39
N ALA A 45 10.66 -3.95 13.41
CA ALA A 45 10.33 -4.82 14.52
C ALA A 45 9.16 -4.20 15.29
N THR A 46 8.33 -5.05 15.88
CA THR A 46 7.47 -4.60 16.98
C THR A 46 8.34 -3.82 17.97
N SER A 47 7.89 -2.62 18.33
CA SER A 47 8.64 -1.75 19.24
C SER A 47 9.03 -2.51 20.50
N GLN A 48 10.22 -2.22 21.03
CA GLN A 48 10.64 -2.81 22.29
C GLN A 48 9.95 -2.06 23.44
N VAL A 49 9.72 -2.75 24.57
CA VAL A 49 9.11 -2.15 25.77
C VAL A 49 9.92 -0.92 26.22
N GLY A 50 9.30 0.25 26.16
CA GLY A 50 9.92 1.55 26.45
C GLY A 50 10.98 2.01 25.44
N GLY A 51 11.08 1.35 24.29
CA GLY A 51 12.01 1.65 23.20
C GLY A 51 11.50 2.73 22.26
N GLU A 52 12.01 2.72 21.03
CA GLU A 52 11.50 3.56 19.95
C GLU A 52 10.24 2.94 19.34
N ILE A 53 9.27 3.79 18.96
CA ILE A 53 7.98 3.36 18.39
C ILE A 53 7.54 4.28 17.24
N GLY A 54 6.90 3.69 16.23
CA GLY A 54 6.28 4.44 15.14
C GLY A 54 4.88 4.96 15.50
N ARG A 55 4.46 6.06 14.87
CA ARG A 55 3.11 6.63 15.01
C ARG A 55 2.01 5.64 14.63
N THR A 56 2.20 4.90 13.54
CA THR A 56 1.28 3.83 13.09
C THR A 56 1.11 2.74 14.13
N GLU A 57 2.22 2.23 14.69
CA GLU A 57 2.16 1.20 15.75
C GLU A 57 1.45 1.75 17.00
N THR A 58 1.73 3.01 17.38
CA THR A 58 1.06 3.69 18.51
C THR A 58 -0.47 3.70 18.37
N ILE A 59 -0.98 3.92 17.16
CA ILE A 59 -2.42 3.95 16.87
C ILE A 59 -3.00 2.54 16.79
N GLN A 60 -2.32 1.61 16.10
CA GLN A 60 -2.73 0.19 16.02
C GLN A 60 -2.88 -0.45 17.40
N ARG A 61 -1.98 -0.11 18.32
CA ARG A 61 -2.02 -0.55 19.73
C ARG A 61 -3.32 -0.13 20.42
N VAL A 62 -3.78 1.10 20.22
CA VAL A 62 -5.07 1.56 20.76
C VAL A 62 -6.26 0.98 19.99
N GLN A 63 -6.19 0.89 18.67
CA GLN A 63 -7.27 0.30 17.85
C GLN A 63 -7.56 -1.13 18.28
N TYR A 64 -6.54 -1.94 18.58
CA TYR A 64 -6.69 -3.29 19.14
C TYR A 64 -7.56 -3.31 20.43
N TRP A 65 -7.42 -2.33 21.33
CA TRP A 65 -8.29 -2.24 22.52
C TRP A 65 -9.73 -1.80 22.20
N ILE A 66 -9.91 -0.98 21.16
CA ILE A 66 -11.23 -0.58 20.67
C ILE A 66 -11.95 -1.80 20.07
N ASP A 67 -11.26 -2.56 19.22
CA ASP A 67 -11.81 -3.75 18.54
C ASP A 67 -12.14 -4.89 19.51
N LYS A 68 -11.37 -5.01 20.61
CA LYS A 68 -11.67 -5.94 21.70
C LYS A 68 -12.71 -5.41 22.70
N GLY A 69 -13.19 -4.18 22.53
CA GLY A 69 -14.18 -3.57 23.41
C GLY A 69 -13.73 -3.52 24.87
N VAL A 70 -12.45 -3.24 25.12
CA VAL A 70 -11.86 -3.33 26.47
C VAL A 70 -12.57 -2.35 27.42
N PRO A 71 -13.10 -2.80 28.58
CA PRO A 71 -13.87 -1.96 29.49
C PRO A 71 -12.99 -1.14 30.44
N TYR A 72 -13.48 0.05 30.82
CA TYR A 72 -12.74 0.97 31.68
C TYR A 72 -12.67 0.47 33.13
N SER A 73 -11.45 0.42 33.67
CA SER A 73 -11.19 0.21 35.09
C SER A 73 -9.86 0.81 35.51
N GLN A 74 -9.85 1.50 36.66
CA GLN A 74 -8.63 1.99 37.31
C GLN A 74 -7.85 0.88 38.07
N SER A 75 -8.33 -0.37 38.05
CA SER A 75 -7.68 -1.50 38.72
C SER A 75 -7.48 -2.75 37.85
N ALA A 76 -8.24 -2.90 36.76
CA ALA A 76 -8.09 -4.03 35.85
C ALA A 76 -6.96 -3.81 34.84
N TYR A 77 -6.48 -4.89 34.24
CA TYR A 77 -5.44 -4.91 33.23
C TYR A 77 -5.89 -5.74 32.02
N TYR A 78 -5.43 -5.38 30.83
CA TYR A 78 -5.67 -6.10 29.59
C TYR A 78 -4.38 -6.13 28.74
N PRO A 79 -4.12 -7.20 27.96
CA PRO A 79 -2.92 -7.29 27.12
C PRO A 79 -2.95 -6.32 25.94
N ASP A 80 -1.78 -5.95 25.42
CA ASP A 80 -1.61 -5.43 24.06
C ASP A 80 -1.49 -6.57 23.03
N LEU A 81 -1.24 -6.22 21.76
CA LEU A 81 -1.01 -7.20 20.69
C LEU A 81 0.30 -8.01 20.82
N GLN A 82 1.15 -7.76 21.81
CA GLN A 82 2.30 -8.60 22.18
C GLN A 82 2.08 -9.35 23.50
N GLY A 83 0.86 -9.31 24.08
CA GLY A 83 0.52 -9.99 25.33
C GLY A 83 0.95 -9.24 26.60
N ARG A 84 1.47 -8.01 26.50
CA ARG A 84 1.88 -7.21 27.67
C ARG A 84 0.68 -6.51 28.28
N ASN A 85 0.44 -6.74 29.57
CA ASN A 85 -0.69 -6.17 30.30
C ASN A 85 -0.49 -4.69 30.67
N TYR A 86 -1.51 -3.86 30.42
CA TYR A 86 -1.62 -2.48 30.88
C TYR A 86 -2.95 -2.21 31.56
N ARG A 87 -2.96 -1.23 32.47
CA ARG A 87 -4.15 -0.83 33.23
C ARG A 87 -5.23 -0.28 32.29
N THR A 88 -6.49 -0.66 32.46
CA THR A 88 -7.56 -0.30 31.52
C THR A 88 -8.21 1.05 31.82
N ASP A 89 -7.40 2.09 32.05
CA ASP A 89 -7.87 3.48 32.18
C ASP A 89 -7.30 4.42 31.09
N CYS A 90 -7.63 5.71 31.17
CA CYS A 90 -7.21 6.73 30.20
C CYS A 90 -5.69 6.78 30.01
N SER A 91 -4.95 6.83 31.11
CA SER A 91 -3.49 6.90 31.11
C SER A 91 -2.82 5.56 30.85
N GLY A 92 -3.47 4.45 31.21
CA GLY A 92 -3.04 3.11 30.85
C GLY A 92 -3.20 2.81 29.35
N LEU A 93 -4.26 3.32 28.70
CA LEU A 93 -4.43 3.27 27.25
C LEU A 93 -3.30 4.02 26.52
N VAL A 94 -2.93 5.23 26.97
CA VAL A 94 -1.81 5.98 26.36
C VAL A 94 -0.45 5.35 26.69
N SER A 95 -0.31 4.77 27.89
CA SER A 95 0.89 3.98 28.23
C SER A 95 1.04 2.74 27.35
N MET A 96 -0.08 2.08 27.04
CA MET A 96 -0.15 0.94 26.13
C MET A 96 0.15 1.38 24.69
N ALA A 97 -0.41 2.51 24.25
CA ALA A 97 -0.12 3.12 22.95
C ALA A 97 1.39 3.36 22.74
N TRP A 98 2.06 4.02 23.68
CA TRP A 98 3.50 4.32 23.63
C TRP A 98 4.41 3.16 24.05
N HIS A 99 3.87 1.94 24.20
CA HIS A 99 4.60 0.73 24.63
C HIS A 99 5.43 0.92 25.92
N LEU A 100 4.93 1.69 26.89
CA LEU A 100 5.69 2.05 28.09
C LEU A 100 6.04 0.82 28.97
N PRO A 101 7.16 0.86 29.72
CA PRO A 101 7.50 -0.20 30.65
C PRO A 101 6.50 -0.34 31.81
N THR A 102 5.71 0.70 32.10
CA THR A 102 4.70 0.71 33.16
C THR A 102 3.45 1.44 32.68
N SER A 103 2.29 1.09 33.22
CA SER A 103 1.07 1.91 33.08
C SER A 103 1.22 3.21 33.89
N ALA A 104 1.70 4.26 33.24
CA ALA A 104 1.81 5.59 33.80
C ALA A 104 0.43 6.18 34.15
N THR A 105 0.44 7.32 34.83
CA THR A 105 -0.70 8.15 35.20
C THR A 105 -0.67 9.46 34.41
N THR A 106 -1.78 10.20 34.37
CA THR A 106 -1.84 11.55 33.78
C THR A 106 -0.70 12.47 34.27
N TRP A 107 -0.33 12.38 35.56
CA TRP A 107 0.79 13.14 36.13
C TRP A 107 2.20 12.58 35.85
N THR A 108 2.36 11.30 35.50
CA THR A 108 3.68 10.70 35.17
C THR A 108 3.96 10.56 33.68
N LEU A 109 2.94 10.58 32.81
CA LEU A 109 3.13 10.61 31.35
C LEU A 109 4.08 11.73 30.85
N PRO A 110 4.13 12.94 31.45
CA PRO A 110 5.13 13.96 31.13
C PRO A 110 6.60 13.56 31.38
N GLN A 111 6.88 12.48 32.12
CA GLN A 111 8.24 11.95 32.29
C GLN A 111 8.72 11.18 31.04
N TYR A 112 7.77 10.67 30.24
CA TYR A 112 8.01 9.91 29.02
C TYR A 112 7.83 10.75 27.75
N SER A 113 7.40 12.01 27.88
CA SER A 113 6.98 12.84 26.75
C SER A 113 7.42 14.29 26.87
N THR A 114 7.52 14.96 25.72
CA THR A 114 7.86 16.38 25.59
C THR A 114 6.58 17.15 25.31
N ARG A 115 6.35 18.25 26.04
CA ARG A 115 5.20 19.12 25.83
C ARG A 115 5.40 19.94 24.54
N LEU A 116 4.42 19.92 23.64
CA LEU A 116 4.45 20.70 22.39
C LEU A 116 4.06 22.17 22.62
N GLY A 117 4.41 23.04 21.67
CA GLY A 117 4.17 24.48 21.75
C GLY A 117 2.73 24.85 21.47
N SER A 118 2.18 24.30 20.38
CA SER A 118 0.81 24.49 19.91
C SER A 118 0.02 23.17 19.82
N LEU A 119 -1.30 23.28 19.71
CA LEU A 119 -2.15 22.17 19.24
C LEU A 119 -1.90 21.88 17.75
N ASP A 120 -1.41 22.85 16.97
CA ASP A 120 -1.10 22.66 15.55
C ASP A 120 0.15 21.82 15.32
N ASP A 121 1.00 21.67 16.34
CA ASP A 121 2.16 20.79 16.32
C ASP A 121 1.75 19.30 16.41
N LEU A 122 0.50 19.00 16.81
CA LEU A 122 0.02 17.64 17.06
C LEU A 122 0.06 16.77 15.81
N GLN A 123 0.65 15.59 15.97
CA GLN A 123 0.67 14.53 14.97
C GLN A 123 0.01 13.26 15.53
N PRO A 124 -0.55 12.37 14.68
CA PRO A 124 -1.22 11.15 15.14
C PRO A 124 -0.32 10.28 16.04
N GLY A 125 -0.80 9.88 17.21
CA GLY A 125 -0.01 9.19 18.25
C GLY A 125 0.55 10.11 19.34
N ASP A 126 0.43 11.44 19.22
CA ASP A 126 0.63 12.36 20.34
C ASP A 126 -0.54 12.28 21.34
N ALA A 127 -0.35 12.73 22.58
CA ALA A 127 -1.36 12.76 23.62
C ALA A 127 -1.85 14.17 23.92
N LEU A 128 -3.15 14.31 24.15
CA LEU A 128 -3.76 15.46 24.80
C LEU A 128 -3.94 15.10 26.28
N ASN A 129 -3.14 15.68 27.16
CA ASN A 129 -3.11 15.35 28.59
C ASN A 129 -3.53 16.56 29.44
N ASN A 130 -4.61 16.41 30.20
CA ASN A 130 -4.86 17.21 31.39
C ASN A 130 -4.35 16.38 32.58
N ILE A 131 -3.21 16.80 33.13
CA ILE A 131 -2.47 16.08 34.18
C ILE A 131 -3.31 15.77 35.42
N ASP A 132 -4.32 16.58 35.71
CA ASP A 132 -5.17 16.51 36.90
C ASP A 132 -6.44 15.65 36.71
N SER A 133 -6.74 15.18 35.49
CA SER A 133 -8.03 14.49 35.23
C SER A 133 -8.04 13.42 34.13
N HIS A 134 -7.59 13.72 32.91
CA HIS A 134 -7.83 12.85 31.75
C HIS A 134 -6.75 12.99 30.67
N VAL A 135 -6.54 11.92 29.91
CA VAL A 135 -5.63 11.90 28.77
C VAL A 135 -6.23 11.08 27.63
N VAL A 136 -6.05 11.57 26.41
CA VAL A 136 -6.53 10.92 25.18
C VAL A 136 -5.41 10.90 24.13
N LEU A 137 -5.43 9.90 23.25
CA LEU A 137 -4.52 9.83 22.11
C LEU A 137 -5.11 10.63 20.94
N PHE A 138 -4.36 11.56 20.37
CA PHE A 138 -4.73 12.30 19.17
C PHE A 138 -4.44 11.46 17.92
N THR A 139 -5.36 11.47 16.94
CA THR A 139 -5.23 10.68 15.70
C THR A 139 -5.35 11.50 14.41
N GLY A 140 -5.62 12.80 14.50
CA GLY A 140 -5.72 13.71 13.35
C GLY A 140 -6.81 14.77 13.54
N TRP A 141 -6.77 15.82 12.72
CA TRP A 141 -7.85 16.81 12.63
C TRP A 141 -8.89 16.37 11.60
N THR A 142 -10.16 16.70 11.82
CA THR A 142 -11.25 16.42 10.85
C THR A 142 -11.32 17.44 9.71
N ASP A 143 -10.60 18.55 9.84
CA ASP A 143 -10.63 19.69 8.94
C ASP A 143 -9.26 20.40 8.91
N SER A 144 -8.93 21.06 7.80
CA SER A 144 -7.67 21.79 7.61
C SER A 144 -7.55 23.07 8.44
N SER A 145 -8.63 23.55 9.06
CA SER A 145 -8.62 24.66 10.01
C SER A 145 -8.37 24.20 11.45
N HIS A 146 -8.11 22.90 11.66
CA HIS A 146 -7.86 22.28 12.95
C HIS A 146 -8.95 22.59 14.00
N THR A 147 -10.23 22.64 13.60
CA THR A 147 -11.33 22.99 14.52
C THR A 147 -11.76 21.82 15.40
N THR A 148 -11.70 20.59 14.90
CA THR A 148 -12.11 19.38 15.62
C THR A 148 -11.09 18.25 15.48
N ALA A 149 -10.64 17.73 16.61
CA ALA A 149 -9.67 16.64 16.69
C ALA A 149 -10.38 15.29 16.79
N THR A 150 -9.91 14.31 16.01
CA THR A 150 -10.24 12.90 16.18
C THR A 150 -9.31 12.30 17.24
N ILE A 151 -9.89 11.67 18.25
CA ILE A 151 -9.17 11.12 19.39
C ILE A 151 -9.58 9.68 19.67
N MET A 152 -8.69 8.93 20.32
CA MET A 152 -8.98 7.64 20.92
C MET A 152 -8.83 7.75 22.44
N GLU A 153 -9.79 7.24 23.19
CA GLU A 153 -9.84 7.39 24.65
C GLU A 153 -10.37 6.17 25.38
N HIS A 154 -10.04 6.12 26.67
CA HIS A 154 -10.73 5.30 27.66
C HIS A 154 -11.30 6.24 28.71
N ALA A 155 -12.58 6.63 28.58
CA ALA A 155 -13.08 7.84 29.20
C ALA A 155 -13.34 7.73 30.71
N ARG A 156 -14.16 6.76 31.12
CA ARG A 156 -14.72 6.65 32.48
C ARG A 156 -15.38 5.29 32.75
N PRO A 157 -15.67 4.92 34.01
CA PRO A 157 -16.39 3.68 34.32
C PRO A 157 -17.70 3.55 33.52
N GLY A 158 -18.01 2.33 33.08
CA GLY A 158 -19.15 2.05 32.22
C GLY A 158 -18.96 2.44 30.74
N THR A 159 -17.72 2.73 30.31
CA THR A 159 -17.37 2.91 28.89
C THR A 159 -16.26 1.94 28.49
N ASN A 160 -16.19 1.60 27.21
CA ASN A 160 -15.07 0.86 26.62
C ASN A 160 -14.10 1.82 25.93
N ALA A 161 -12.90 1.34 25.59
CA ALA A 161 -11.99 2.03 24.69
C ALA A 161 -12.71 2.37 23.37
N ARG A 162 -12.58 3.62 22.90
CA ARG A 162 -13.33 4.11 21.74
C ARG A 162 -12.61 5.21 20.97
N LYS A 163 -13.01 5.40 19.70
CA LYS A 163 -12.72 6.57 18.87
C LYS A 163 -13.86 7.58 18.99
N THR A 164 -13.55 8.87 19.12
CA THR A 164 -14.54 9.98 19.14
C THR A 164 -13.86 11.29 18.73
N THR A 165 -14.51 12.44 18.92
CA THR A 165 -13.99 13.76 18.56
C THR A 165 -14.11 14.77 19.70
N TYR A 166 -13.08 15.62 19.86
CA TYR A 166 -13.10 16.80 20.74
C TYR A 166 -12.90 18.06 19.89
N SER A 167 -13.70 19.11 20.12
CA SER A 167 -13.45 20.41 19.47
C SER A 167 -12.23 21.10 20.08
N ARG A 168 -11.52 21.92 19.30
CA ARG A 168 -10.37 22.71 19.75
C ARG A 168 -10.73 23.63 20.92
N SER A 169 -11.94 24.17 20.92
CA SER A 169 -12.51 24.94 22.03
C SER A 169 -12.64 24.09 23.31
N TYR A 170 -13.17 22.87 23.20
CA TYR A 170 -13.25 21.94 24.34
C TYR A 170 -11.86 21.59 24.89
N ILE A 171 -10.89 21.28 24.02
CA ILE A 171 -9.50 20.97 24.40
C ILE A 171 -8.89 22.13 25.22
N ASN A 172 -9.00 23.36 24.72
CA ASN A 172 -8.48 24.55 25.40
C ASN A 172 -9.18 24.82 26.74
N ASN A 173 -10.51 24.78 26.77
CA ASN A 173 -11.31 25.13 27.95
C ASN A 173 -11.19 24.09 29.08
N ASN A 174 -10.89 22.83 28.75
CA ASN A 174 -10.73 21.73 29.72
C ASN A 174 -9.26 21.43 30.05
N GLY A 175 -8.35 22.39 29.81
CA GLY A 175 -6.98 22.35 30.34
C GLY A 175 -6.01 21.37 29.68
N PHE A 176 -6.43 20.59 28.68
CA PHE A 176 -5.57 19.66 27.96
C PHE A 176 -4.36 20.37 27.34
N LYS A 177 -3.18 19.78 27.48
CA LYS A 177 -1.95 20.22 26.81
C LYS A 177 -1.42 19.12 25.89
N PRO A 178 -0.81 19.47 24.75
CA PRO A 178 -0.25 18.50 23.80
C PRO A 178 1.10 17.97 24.28
N TYR A 179 1.30 16.65 24.19
CA TYR A 179 2.53 15.94 24.56
C TYR A 179 2.89 14.89 23.51
N ARG A 180 4.18 14.77 23.19
CA ARG A 180 4.75 13.81 22.24
C ARG A 180 5.68 12.84 22.95
N TYR A 181 5.53 11.53 22.72
CA TYR A 181 6.41 10.53 23.33
C TYR A 181 7.89 10.77 22.96
N ASN A 182 8.80 10.73 23.94
CA ASN A 182 10.21 11.11 23.74
C ASN A 182 11.00 10.15 22.83
N ARG A 183 10.44 8.97 22.53
CA ARG A 183 11.02 7.97 21.62
C ARG A 183 10.06 7.63 20.47
N VAL A 184 9.20 8.56 20.08
CA VAL A 184 8.49 8.44 18.80
C VAL A 184 9.50 8.68 17.67
N LEU A 185 9.44 7.86 16.63
CA LEU A 185 10.29 8.02 15.45
C LEU A 185 9.73 9.14 14.56
N GLU A 186 10.30 10.35 14.68
CA GLU A 186 9.97 11.55 13.88
C GLU A 186 10.57 11.52 12.45
N ALA A 187 10.56 10.35 11.80
CA ALA A 187 10.71 10.31 10.35
C ALA A 187 9.52 11.03 9.69
N PRO A 188 9.69 11.67 8.51
CA PRO A 188 8.57 12.30 7.81
C PRO A 188 7.43 11.30 7.64
N VAL A 189 6.19 11.76 7.82
CA VAL A 189 4.99 10.90 7.83
C VAL A 189 4.68 10.40 6.42
N THR A 190 5.44 9.42 5.95
CA THR A 190 4.85 8.31 5.25
C THR A 190 4.05 7.53 6.27
N VAL A 191 2.71 7.56 6.18
CA VAL A 191 1.93 6.44 6.71
C VAL A 191 2.44 5.22 5.95
N PRO A 192 3.02 4.20 6.61
CA PRO A 192 3.34 2.95 5.94
C PRO A 192 2.01 2.36 5.49
N ASP A 193 1.84 2.08 4.20
CA ASP A 193 0.62 1.50 3.61
C ASP A 193 0.34 0.04 4.08
N LYS A 194 0.85 -0.38 5.24
CA LYS A 194 1.10 -1.78 5.59
C LYS A 194 -0.19 -2.59 5.64
N GLY A 195 -0.28 -3.54 4.71
CA GLY A 195 -1.46 -4.36 4.53
C GLY A 195 -2.47 -3.65 3.63
N MET A 196 -2.04 -3.19 2.46
CA MET A 196 -2.98 -3.00 1.36
C MET A 196 -3.47 -4.37 0.87
N THR A 197 -4.77 -4.47 0.64
CA THR A 197 -5.42 -5.62 0.01
C THR A 197 -6.36 -5.13 -1.10
N ASN A 198 -6.79 -6.03 -1.98
CA ASN A 198 -7.61 -5.70 -3.15
C ASN A 198 -7.00 -4.55 -3.99
N VAL A 199 -5.69 -4.62 -4.25
CA VAL A 199 -5.01 -3.65 -5.13
C VAL A 199 -5.46 -3.90 -6.57
N THR A 200 -6.03 -2.88 -7.21
CA THR A 200 -6.48 -2.96 -8.60
C THR A 200 -6.32 -1.60 -9.29
N ALA A 201 -5.94 -1.62 -10.56
CA ALA A 201 -5.93 -0.44 -11.41
C ALA A 201 -7.36 -0.13 -11.86
N VAL A 202 -7.75 1.15 -11.86
CA VAL A 202 -9.12 1.55 -12.24
C VAL A 202 -9.17 2.31 -13.56
N GLY A 203 -8.05 2.85 -14.04
CA GLY A 203 -8.01 3.85 -15.12
C GLY A 203 -7.81 5.25 -14.55
N ASP A 204 -7.89 6.29 -15.38
CA ASP A 204 -7.76 7.67 -14.90
C ASP A 204 -9.04 8.10 -14.15
N LEU A 205 -9.02 8.00 -12.82
CA LEU A 205 -10.16 8.31 -11.95
C LEU A 205 -10.23 9.79 -11.60
N ASN A 206 -9.18 10.56 -11.91
CA ASN A 206 -9.02 11.93 -11.43
C ASN A 206 -8.84 13.00 -12.53
N GLY A 207 -8.61 12.57 -13.77
CA GLY A 207 -8.47 13.41 -14.96
C GLY A 207 -7.05 13.92 -15.19
N ASP A 208 -6.01 13.28 -14.65
CA ASP A 208 -4.60 13.69 -14.82
C ASP A 208 -3.89 13.05 -16.02
N GLY A 209 -4.54 12.10 -16.70
CA GLY A 209 -4.01 11.37 -17.84
C GLY A 209 -3.21 10.12 -17.49
N PHE A 210 -3.09 9.76 -16.20
CA PHE A 210 -2.45 8.53 -15.75
C PHE A 210 -3.45 7.56 -15.12
N THR A 211 -3.19 6.26 -15.25
CA THR A 211 -3.99 5.23 -14.58
C THR A 211 -3.84 5.36 -13.06
N ASP A 212 -4.94 5.63 -12.35
CA ASP A 212 -5.03 5.52 -10.90
C ASP A 212 -5.12 4.04 -10.46
N VAL A 213 -4.61 3.77 -9.26
CA VAL A 213 -4.72 2.48 -8.56
C VAL A 213 -5.52 2.69 -7.28
N ILE A 214 -6.38 1.73 -6.92
CA ILE A 214 -7.06 1.72 -5.63
C ILE A 214 -6.59 0.55 -4.78
N ALA A 215 -6.62 0.72 -3.46
CA ALA A 215 -6.36 -0.34 -2.51
C ALA A 215 -7.11 -0.14 -1.18
N VAL A 216 -7.45 -1.24 -0.51
CA VAL A 216 -8.09 -1.25 0.80
C VAL A 216 -7.04 -1.38 1.89
N GLU A 217 -7.04 -0.44 2.84
CA GLU A 217 -6.21 -0.53 4.03
C GLU A 217 -6.78 -1.56 5.01
N THR A 218 -6.14 -2.73 5.12
CA THR A 218 -6.61 -3.86 5.95
C THR A 218 -6.85 -3.48 7.42
N ALA A 219 -6.13 -2.48 7.94
CA ALA A 219 -6.27 -2.02 9.32
C ALA A 219 -7.54 -1.18 9.58
N THR A 220 -8.20 -0.65 8.55
CA THR A 220 -9.32 0.31 8.70
C THR A 220 -10.53 -0.02 7.82
N GLY A 221 -10.35 -0.75 6.71
CA GLY A 221 -11.36 -0.91 5.67
C GLY A 221 -11.62 0.37 4.86
N ASP A 222 -10.71 1.32 4.92
CA ASP A 222 -10.75 2.52 4.10
C ASP A 222 -10.14 2.24 2.72
N LEU A 223 -10.81 2.73 1.67
CA LEU A 223 -10.35 2.61 0.29
C LEU A 223 -9.63 3.89 -0.12
N TYR A 224 -8.42 3.73 -0.63
CA TYR A 224 -7.55 4.83 -1.04
C TYR A 224 -7.23 4.75 -2.53
N ARG A 225 -7.22 5.91 -3.19
CA ARG A 225 -6.66 6.15 -4.52
C ARG A 225 -5.19 6.52 -4.42
N TYR A 226 -4.38 5.94 -5.28
CA TYR A 226 -2.98 6.25 -5.51
C TYR A 226 -2.87 6.71 -6.96
N SER A 227 -2.43 7.94 -7.19
CA SER A 227 -2.35 8.48 -8.55
C SER A 227 -1.04 8.14 -9.22
N GLY A 228 -1.14 7.86 -10.53
CA GLY A 228 0.01 7.55 -11.37
C GLY A 228 0.86 8.78 -11.67
N PRO A 229 2.03 8.60 -12.31
CA PRO A 229 2.69 7.31 -12.56
C PRO A 229 3.43 6.75 -11.34
N ASP A 230 3.59 7.54 -10.27
CA ASP A 230 4.48 7.22 -9.16
C ASP A 230 3.82 6.44 -8.00
N TYR A 231 2.48 6.43 -7.90
CA TYR A 231 1.70 5.75 -6.85
C TYR A 231 2.19 6.02 -5.41
N THR A 232 2.63 7.26 -5.16
CA THR A 232 3.16 7.65 -3.85
C THR A 232 2.08 7.52 -2.75
N GLY A 233 2.39 6.72 -1.73
CA GLY A 233 1.48 6.46 -0.61
C GLY A 233 1.52 7.52 0.49
N GLY A 234 1.19 7.13 1.72
CA GLY A 234 1.28 8.01 2.87
C GLY A 234 0.21 9.11 2.89
N SER A 235 0.63 10.38 2.78
CA SER A 235 -0.31 11.54 2.74
C SER A 235 -0.72 11.95 1.32
N ALA A 236 -0.13 11.36 0.28
CA ALA A 236 -0.45 11.67 -1.12
C ALA A 236 -1.62 10.82 -1.65
N ARG A 237 -1.86 9.63 -1.08
CA ARG A 237 -3.05 8.82 -1.37
C ARG A 237 -4.33 9.52 -0.89
N VAL A 238 -5.39 9.46 -1.69
CA VAL A 238 -6.68 10.11 -1.39
C VAL A 238 -7.67 9.08 -0.89
N LYS A 239 -8.30 9.29 0.28
CA LYS A 239 -9.39 8.42 0.74
C LYS A 239 -10.63 8.66 -0.13
N ILE A 240 -11.10 7.61 -0.79
CA ILE A 240 -12.26 7.64 -1.70
C ILE A 240 -13.39 6.69 -1.29
N GLY A 241 -13.20 5.90 -0.22
CA GLY A 241 -14.23 5.03 0.32
C GLY A 241 -13.96 4.54 1.74
N TYR A 242 -14.95 3.88 2.35
CA TYR A 242 -14.89 3.29 3.69
C TYR A 242 -15.79 2.05 3.77
N GLY A 243 -15.52 1.16 4.72
CA GLY A 243 -16.33 -0.05 4.95
C GLY A 243 -16.00 -1.23 4.04
N TRP A 244 -14.85 -1.21 3.36
CA TRP A 244 -14.45 -2.21 2.35
C TRP A 244 -13.98 -3.55 2.94
N ASN A 245 -14.02 -3.74 4.26
CA ASN A 245 -13.67 -4.99 4.94
C ASN A 245 -14.69 -6.13 4.71
N SER A 246 -15.90 -5.85 4.21
CA SER A 246 -16.93 -6.86 3.92
C SER A 246 -16.89 -7.40 2.48
N ILE A 247 -15.78 -7.16 1.77
CA ILE A 247 -15.62 -7.43 0.34
C ILE A 247 -14.50 -8.45 0.13
N SER A 248 -14.76 -9.50 -0.65
CA SER A 248 -13.81 -10.58 -0.93
C SER A 248 -12.94 -10.34 -2.17
N SER A 249 -13.39 -9.48 -3.08
CA SER A 249 -12.67 -9.08 -4.30
C SER A 249 -13.15 -7.71 -4.76
N ILE A 250 -12.22 -6.86 -5.22
CA ILE A 250 -12.49 -5.62 -5.96
C ILE A 250 -11.76 -5.69 -7.30
N VAL A 251 -12.42 -5.28 -8.38
CA VAL A 251 -11.85 -5.20 -9.72
C VAL A 251 -12.21 -3.85 -10.32
N GLY A 252 -11.19 -3.09 -10.75
CA GLY A 252 -11.38 -1.95 -11.63
C GLY A 252 -11.75 -2.44 -13.03
N VAL A 253 -12.85 -1.93 -13.57
CA VAL A 253 -13.40 -2.38 -14.88
C VAL A 253 -13.32 -1.30 -15.95
N GLY A 254 -12.92 -0.07 -15.60
CA GLY A 254 -13.08 1.09 -16.47
C GLY A 254 -14.51 1.65 -16.40
N ASP A 255 -14.89 2.46 -17.38
CA ASP A 255 -16.23 3.04 -17.44
C ASP A 255 -17.27 1.99 -17.86
N LEU A 256 -18.06 1.50 -16.91
CA LEU A 256 -19.10 0.50 -17.09
C LEU A 256 -20.50 1.14 -17.22
N THR A 257 -20.61 2.44 -16.95
CA THR A 257 -21.85 3.23 -17.06
C THR A 257 -21.98 4.03 -18.34
N GLY A 258 -20.86 4.29 -19.03
CA GLY A 258 -20.77 5.20 -20.17
C GLY A 258 -20.78 6.68 -19.78
N ASP A 259 -20.42 7.02 -18.54
CA ASP A 259 -20.42 8.41 -18.04
C ASP A 259 -19.07 9.13 -18.15
N GLY A 260 -18.02 8.42 -18.59
CA GLY A 260 -16.66 8.89 -18.73
C GLY A 260 -15.80 8.76 -17.48
N VAL A 261 -16.32 8.20 -16.37
CA VAL A 261 -15.59 8.01 -15.11
C VAL A 261 -15.42 6.50 -14.84
N PRO A 262 -14.23 6.05 -14.40
CA PRO A 262 -14.05 4.62 -14.11
C PRO A 262 -14.90 4.10 -12.94
N ASP A 263 -15.58 3.00 -13.19
CA ASP A 263 -16.34 2.22 -12.22
C ASP A 263 -15.50 1.07 -11.64
N ILE A 264 -15.95 0.53 -10.51
CA ILE A 264 -15.44 -0.74 -9.96
C ILE A 264 -16.57 -1.73 -9.73
N ILE A 265 -16.23 -3.01 -9.76
CA ILE A 265 -17.08 -4.08 -9.28
C ILE A 265 -16.48 -4.70 -8.02
N ALA A 266 -17.35 -5.15 -7.11
CA ALA A 266 -16.90 -5.81 -5.89
C ALA A 266 -17.83 -6.94 -5.46
N VAL A 267 -17.23 -8.04 -4.99
CA VAL A 267 -17.93 -9.22 -4.47
C VAL A 267 -18.15 -9.07 -2.98
N ASP A 268 -19.40 -9.10 -2.56
CA ASP A 268 -19.80 -9.08 -1.16
C ASP A 268 -19.46 -10.43 -0.50
N ALA A 269 -18.66 -10.39 0.58
CA ALA A 269 -18.07 -11.59 1.16
C ALA A 269 -19.06 -12.46 1.96
N GLU A 270 -20.21 -11.91 2.37
CA GLU A 270 -21.24 -12.64 3.12
C GLU A 270 -22.24 -13.31 2.16
N THR A 271 -22.62 -12.60 1.09
CA THR A 271 -23.70 -13.04 0.19
C THR A 271 -23.23 -13.66 -1.12
N GLY A 272 -21.99 -13.41 -1.55
CA GLY A 272 -21.50 -13.76 -2.88
C GLY A 272 -22.14 -12.92 -4.00
N ASP A 273 -22.81 -11.81 -3.68
CA ASP A 273 -23.39 -10.90 -4.67
C ASP A 273 -22.33 -9.95 -5.25
N LEU A 274 -22.38 -9.72 -6.56
CA LEU A 274 -21.52 -8.78 -7.25
C LEU A 274 -22.25 -7.44 -7.42
N TYR A 275 -21.57 -6.36 -7.03
CA TYR A 275 -22.09 -5.01 -7.11
C TYR A 275 -21.18 -4.09 -7.93
N ARG A 276 -21.76 -3.24 -8.79
CA ARG A 276 -21.10 -2.06 -9.34
C ARG A 276 -21.11 -0.93 -8.32
N TYR A 277 -20.01 -0.20 -8.22
CA TYR A 277 -19.90 1.08 -7.53
C TYR A 277 -19.41 2.10 -8.54
N SER A 278 -20.17 3.18 -8.73
CA SER A 278 -19.79 4.19 -9.71
C SER A 278 -18.83 5.24 -9.18
N GLY A 279 -17.96 5.71 -10.08
CA GLY A 279 -16.90 6.66 -9.76
C GLY A 279 -17.40 8.10 -9.49
N PRO A 280 -16.49 9.03 -9.17
CA PRO A 280 -15.08 8.81 -8.84
C PRO A 280 -14.83 8.52 -7.35
N ASN A 281 -15.89 8.38 -6.54
CA ASN A 281 -15.80 8.15 -5.09
C ASN A 281 -16.65 6.96 -4.65
N TYR A 282 -16.01 5.85 -4.30
CA TYR A 282 -16.66 4.60 -3.91
C TYR A 282 -16.98 4.56 -2.39
N ASN A 283 -17.77 5.52 -1.91
CA ASN A 283 -18.16 5.67 -0.50
C ASN A 283 -19.24 4.67 -0.02
N GLY A 284 -19.32 3.48 -0.61
CA GLY A 284 -20.29 2.43 -0.27
C GLY A 284 -21.77 2.73 -0.59
N GLY A 285 -22.10 3.97 -0.94
CA GLY A 285 -23.45 4.40 -1.33
C GLY A 285 -23.80 4.08 -2.78
N SER A 286 -25.09 3.87 -3.05
CA SER A 286 -25.65 3.67 -4.40
C SER A 286 -25.08 2.51 -5.22
N LYS A 287 -24.60 1.44 -4.55
CA LYS A 287 -24.15 0.21 -5.23
C LYS A 287 -25.30 -0.48 -5.98
N VAL A 288 -25.06 -0.95 -7.20
CA VAL A 288 -26.04 -1.65 -8.04
C VAL A 288 -25.69 -3.13 -8.10
N LYS A 289 -26.61 -4.04 -7.75
CA LYS A 289 -26.39 -5.49 -7.89
C LYS A 289 -26.42 -5.87 -9.37
N ILE A 290 -25.32 -6.44 -9.87
CA ILE A 290 -25.11 -6.82 -11.28
C ILE A 290 -24.77 -8.31 -11.44
N GLY A 291 -24.60 -9.05 -10.33
CA GLY A 291 -24.33 -10.48 -10.34
C GLY A 291 -24.72 -11.16 -9.03
N SER A 292 -24.86 -12.48 -9.05
CA SER A 292 -25.06 -13.34 -7.88
C SER A 292 -24.15 -14.57 -7.97
N HIS A 293 -23.86 -15.23 -6.85
CA HIS A 293 -23.03 -16.46 -6.78
C HIS A 293 -21.56 -16.28 -7.21
N TRP A 294 -21.00 -15.09 -7.04
CA TRP A 294 -19.61 -14.77 -7.34
C TRP A 294 -18.63 -15.30 -6.29
N ASP A 295 -19.11 -15.77 -5.15
CA ASP A 295 -18.37 -16.61 -4.19
C ASP A 295 -17.89 -17.95 -4.79
N SER A 296 -18.52 -18.42 -5.87
CA SER A 296 -18.10 -19.61 -6.61
C SER A 296 -16.95 -19.36 -7.61
N MET A 297 -16.52 -18.10 -7.75
CA MET A 297 -15.45 -17.66 -8.66
C MET A 297 -14.17 -17.29 -7.91
N SER A 298 -13.05 -17.36 -8.61
CA SER A 298 -11.73 -16.92 -8.18
C SER A 298 -11.01 -16.22 -9.35
N ASN A 299 -9.92 -15.51 -9.06
CA ASN A 299 -9.11 -14.83 -10.09
C ASN A 299 -9.95 -13.96 -11.04
N VAL A 300 -10.82 -13.11 -10.48
CA VAL A 300 -11.65 -12.18 -11.26
C VAL A 300 -10.78 -11.01 -11.71
N THR A 301 -10.76 -10.73 -13.02
CA THR A 301 -10.00 -9.60 -13.57
C THR A 301 -10.70 -9.02 -14.80
N ALA A 302 -10.59 -7.71 -15.00
CA ALA A 302 -11.07 -7.03 -16.19
C ALA A 302 -10.11 -7.27 -17.36
N VAL A 303 -10.65 -7.28 -18.58
CA VAL A 303 -9.91 -7.57 -19.82
C VAL A 303 -10.27 -6.58 -20.95
N GLY A 304 -10.84 -5.42 -20.59
CA GLY A 304 -11.37 -4.47 -21.58
C GLY A 304 -12.55 -5.04 -22.36
N ASP A 305 -12.88 -4.43 -23.49
CA ASP A 305 -13.95 -4.89 -24.37
C ASP A 305 -13.43 -5.98 -25.35
N LEU A 306 -13.62 -7.26 -25.01
CA LEU A 306 -13.32 -8.38 -25.93
C LEU A 306 -14.49 -8.70 -26.87
N THR A 307 -15.68 -8.16 -26.64
CA THR A 307 -16.87 -8.31 -27.49
C THR A 307 -16.83 -7.42 -28.72
N GLY A 308 -16.18 -6.26 -28.63
CA GLY A 308 -16.31 -5.15 -29.57
C GLY A 308 -17.66 -4.42 -29.45
N ASP A 309 -18.34 -4.49 -28.29
CA ASP A 309 -19.64 -3.85 -28.06
C ASP A 309 -19.57 -2.54 -27.26
N GLY A 310 -18.36 -2.10 -26.90
CA GLY A 310 -18.08 -0.87 -26.17
C GLY A 310 -18.24 -0.97 -24.67
N VAL A 311 -18.44 -2.18 -24.11
CA VAL A 311 -18.63 -2.40 -22.67
C VAL A 311 -17.51 -3.29 -22.11
N PRO A 312 -16.93 -2.98 -20.94
CA PRO A 312 -15.88 -3.82 -20.35
C PRO A 312 -16.33 -5.26 -20.03
N ASP A 313 -15.61 -6.24 -20.58
CA ASP A 313 -15.68 -7.65 -20.21
C ASP A 313 -14.79 -7.95 -18.99
N ILE A 314 -15.15 -9.01 -18.27
CA ILE A 314 -14.32 -9.61 -17.22
C ILE A 314 -14.13 -11.12 -17.47
N ILE A 315 -13.05 -11.68 -16.93
CA ILE A 315 -12.86 -13.13 -16.83
C ILE A 315 -12.81 -13.58 -15.37
N ALA A 316 -13.18 -14.83 -15.12
CA ALA A 316 -13.08 -15.47 -13.81
C ALA A 316 -12.91 -16.99 -13.93
N VAL A 317 -12.25 -17.60 -12.94
CA VAL A 317 -12.05 -19.05 -12.84
C VAL A 317 -13.08 -19.64 -11.87
N GLU A 318 -13.88 -20.58 -12.34
CA GLU A 318 -14.84 -21.30 -11.52
C GLU A 318 -14.10 -22.26 -10.57
N THR A 319 -14.14 -21.96 -9.27
CA THR A 319 -13.32 -22.61 -8.23
C THR A 319 -13.50 -24.12 -8.15
N LYS A 320 -14.68 -24.63 -8.52
CA LYS A 320 -15.01 -26.06 -8.48
C LYS A 320 -14.45 -26.88 -9.65
N THR A 321 -14.28 -26.27 -10.81
CA THR A 321 -13.94 -26.97 -12.08
C THR A 321 -12.57 -26.56 -12.63
N GLY A 322 -12.06 -25.39 -12.25
CA GLY A 322 -10.90 -24.78 -12.89
C GLY A 322 -11.21 -24.27 -14.30
N ASP A 323 -12.49 -24.11 -14.67
CA ASP A 323 -12.87 -23.57 -15.97
C ASP A 323 -12.78 -22.04 -15.98
N LEU A 324 -12.17 -21.49 -17.02
CA LEU A 324 -12.10 -20.05 -17.25
C LEU A 324 -13.30 -19.60 -18.08
N TYR A 325 -14.02 -18.62 -17.57
CA TYR A 325 -15.20 -18.04 -18.20
C TYR A 325 -15.00 -16.55 -18.47
N ARG A 326 -15.43 -16.10 -19.65
CA ARG A 326 -15.65 -14.67 -19.98
C ARG A 326 -17.09 -14.29 -19.65
N TYR A 327 -17.27 -13.14 -19.03
CA TYR A 327 -18.56 -12.54 -18.73
C TYR A 327 -18.61 -11.18 -19.41
N SER A 328 -19.60 -10.97 -20.26
CA SER A 328 -19.79 -9.67 -20.90
C SER A 328 -20.61 -8.72 -20.04
N GLY A 329 -20.25 -7.45 -20.12
CA GLY A 329 -20.89 -6.37 -19.39
C GLY A 329 -22.25 -5.98 -19.98
N PRO A 330 -22.95 -5.02 -19.35
CA PRO A 330 -22.62 -4.42 -18.05
C PRO A 330 -23.10 -5.26 -16.85
N ASP A 331 -23.89 -6.31 -17.09
CA ASP A 331 -24.48 -7.18 -16.07
C ASP A 331 -23.85 -8.59 -16.06
N TYR A 332 -22.95 -8.85 -15.11
CA TYR A 332 -22.24 -10.12 -14.99
C TYR A 332 -23.03 -11.22 -14.23
N ASN A 333 -24.33 -11.37 -14.52
CA ASN A 333 -25.24 -12.34 -13.89
C ASN A 333 -25.01 -13.81 -14.30
N GLY A 334 -23.95 -14.13 -15.06
CA GLY A 334 -23.53 -15.49 -15.40
C GLY A 334 -24.39 -16.27 -16.40
N GLY A 335 -25.64 -15.87 -16.64
CA GLY A 335 -26.54 -16.52 -17.61
C GLY A 335 -26.05 -16.53 -19.07
N SER A 336 -25.15 -15.60 -19.42
CA SER A 336 -24.56 -15.44 -20.76
C SER A 336 -23.04 -15.68 -20.80
N ARG A 337 -22.44 -16.25 -19.74
CA ARG A 337 -20.99 -16.46 -19.68
C ARG A 337 -20.50 -17.47 -20.72
N VAL A 338 -19.33 -17.23 -21.31
CA VAL A 338 -18.72 -18.10 -22.32
C VAL A 338 -17.53 -18.84 -21.69
N LYS A 339 -17.53 -20.17 -21.75
CA LYS A 339 -16.35 -20.96 -21.36
C LYS A 339 -15.26 -20.78 -22.40
N ILE A 340 -14.11 -20.27 -21.99
CA ILE A 340 -12.95 -20.00 -22.86
C ILE A 340 -11.72 -20.84 -22.49
N GLY A 341 -11.64 -21.41 -21.29
CA GLY A 341 -10.53 -22.26 -20.87
C GLY A 341 -10.91 -23.38 -19.89
N SER A 342 -9.97 -24.27 -19.59
CA SER A 342 -10.09 -25.35 -18.58
C SER A 342 -8.75 -25.56 -17.89
N GLY A 343 -8.73 -25.98 -16.62
CA GLY A 343 -7.50 -26.25 -15.87
C GLY A 343 -6.76 -25.01 -15.33
N TRP A 344 -7.47 -23.89 -15.14
CA TRP A 344 -6.89 -22.62 -14.68
C TRP A 344 -6.68 -22.52 -13.17
N ASN A 345 -7.13 -23.53 -12.41
CA ASN A 345 -6.87 -23.68 -10.98
C ASN A 345 -5.38 -23.95 -10.63
N VAL A 346 -4.50 -24.06 -11.63
CA VAL A 346 -3.04 -24.15 -11.46
C VAL A 346 -2.36 -22.80 -11.24
N TYR A 347 -3.10 -21.68 -11.28
CA TYR A 347 -2.57 -20.34 -11.12
C TYR A 347 -2.95 -19.70 -9.78
N SER A 348 -1.99 -19.01 -9.14
CA SER A 348 -2.16 -18.27 -7.88
C SER A 348 -2.82 -16.91 -8.10
N ALA A 349 -2.54 -16.31 -9.26
CA ALA A 349 -3.03 -15.02 -9.69
C ALA A 349 -3.20 -15.01 -11.22
N ILE A 350 -4.24 -14.34 -11.70
CA ILE A 350 -4.47 -14.00 -13.11
C ILE A 350 -4.79 -12.52 -13.17
N VAL A 351 -4.11 -11.79 -14.06
CA VAL A 351 -4.21 -10.32 -14.16
C VAL A 351 -4.35 -9.92 -15.63
N GLY A 352 -5.38 -9.14 -15.95
CA GLY A 352 -5.48 -8.42 -17.21
C GLY A 352 -4.45 -7.30 -17.26
N VAL A 353 -3.68 -7.25 -18.36
CA VAL A 353 -2.59 -6.27 -18.54
C VAL A 353 -2.80 -5.34 -19.73
N GLY A 354 -3.87 -5.51 -20.51
CA GLY A 354 -4.03 -4.82 -21.79
C GLY A 354 -3.23 -5.50 -22.90
N ASP A 355 -3.12 -4.86 -24.06
CA ASP A 355 -2.46 -5.45 -25.23
C ASP A 355 -0.93 -5.45 -25.08
N LEU A 356 -0.39 -6.57 -24.59
CA LEU A 356 1.05 -6.77 -24.40
C LEU A 356 1.77 -7.25 -25.68
N THR A 357 1.01 -7.67 -26.70
CA THR A 357 1.52 -8.11 -28.01
C THR A 357 1.54 -7.05 -29.10
N GLY A 358 0.78 -5.96 -28.95
CA GLY A 358 0.51 -4.99 -30.00
C GLY A 358 -0.42 -5.52 -31.10
N ASP A 359 -1.28 -6.51 -30.81
CA ASP A 359 -2.21 -7.12 -31.78
C ASP A 359 -3.63 -6.52 -31.75
N GLY A 360 -3.87 -5.57 -30.84
CA GLY A 360 -5.14 -4.88 -30.63
C GLY A 360 -6.08 -5.57 -29.65
N VAL A 361 -5.68 -6.68 -29.01
CA VAL A 361 -6.51 -7.44 -28.07
C VAL A 361 -5.85 -7.48 -26.69
N ALA A 362 -6.65 -7.41 -25.62
CA ALA A 362 -6.11 -7.47 -24.27
C ALA A 362 -5.56 -8.86 -23.92
N ASP A 363 -4.33 -8.88 -23.42
CA ASP A 363 -3.66 -10.05 -22.86
C ASP A 363 -3.89 -10.19 -21.36
N ILE A 364 -3.62 -11.40 -20.87
CA ILE A 364 -3.50 -11.69 -19.44
C ILE A 364 -2.15 -12.32 -19.12
N ILE A 365 -1.73 -12.13 -17.87
CA ILE A 365 -0.63 -12.88 -17.26
C ILE A 365 -1.16 -13.80 -16.14
N ALA A 366 -0.47 -14.90 -15.89
CA ALA A 366 -0.80 -15.83 -14.82
C ALA A 366 0.46 -16.36 -14.11
N VAL A 367 0.42 -16.46 -12.78
CA VAL A 367 1.53 -16.96 -11.94
C VAL A 367 1.25 -18.38 -11.49
N ASP A 368 2.11 -19.30 -11.91
CA ASP A 368 1.98 -20.75 -11.69
C ASP A 368 2.17 -21.14 -10.22
N ASN A 369 1.21 -21.87 -9.66
CA ASN A 369 1.16 -22.25 -8.24
C ASN A 369 2.32 -23.16 -7.79
N GLU A 370 2.89 -23.96 -8.70
CA GLU A 370 3.93 -24.94 -8.38
C GLU A 370 5.34 -24.38 -8.58
N THR A 371 5.52 -23.54 -9.61
CA THR A 371 6.85 -23.08 -10.05
C THR A 371 7.14 -21.61 -9.76
N GLY A 372 6.12 -20.79 -9.50
CA GLY A 372 6.27 -19.32 -9.43
C GLY A 372 6.63 -18.69 -10.78
N ASP A 373 6.46 -19.41 -11.89
CA ASP A 373 6.70 -18.90 -13.23
C ASP A 373 5.56 -17.98 -13.68
N LEU A 374 5.92 -16.87 -14.34
CA LEU A 374 4.95 -15.96 -14.96
C LEU A 374 4.77 -16.30 -16.44
N TYR A 375 3.53 -16.51 -16.84
CA TYR A 375 3.14 -16.82 -18.21
C TYR A 375 2.23 -15.73 -18.79
N ARG A 376 2.53 -15.28 -20.02
CA ARG A 376 1.64 -14.48 -20.86
C ARG A 376 0.71 -15.38 -21.66
N TYR A 377 -0.53 -14.95 -21.81
CA TYR A 377 -1.56 -15.59 -22.60
C TYR A 377 -2.21 -14.57 -23.55
N SER A 378 -2.13 -14.82 -24.86
CA SER A 378 -2.77 -13.97 -25.87
C SER A 378 -4.30 -13.99 -25.76
N GLY A 379 -4.91 -12.81 -25.89
CA GLY A 379 -6.35 -12.66 -26.08
C GLY A 379 -6.85 -13.18 -27.44
N PRO A 380 -8.17 -13.12 -27.70
CA PRO A 380 -9.24 -12.90 -26.73
C PRO A 380 -9.65 -14.19 -25.98
N ASN A 381 -9.16 -15.35 -26.43
CA ASN A 381 -9.64 -16.66 -25.97
C ASN A 381 -8.77 -17.28 -24.86
N TYR A 382 -7.56 -16.76 -24.60
CA TYR A 382 -6.59 -17.18 -23.57
C TYR A 382 -6.16 -18.66 -23.53
N ASN A 383 -6.80 -19.53 -24.32
CA ASN A 383 -6.56 -20.97 -24.42
C ASN A 383 -6.40 -21.39 -25.89
N GLY A 384 -6.17 -20.41 -26.79
CA GLY A 384 -6.03 -20.58 -28.24
C GLY A 384 -4.59 -20.38 -28.76
N GLY A 385 -3.61 -20.23 -27.86
CA GLY A 385 -2.19 -20.07 -28.20
C GLY A 385 -1.29 -20.68 -27.12
N THR A 386 -0.04 -20.94 -27.46
CA THR A 386 0.95 -21.48 -26.51
C THR A 386 1.26 -20.42 -25.44
N LYS A 387 1.09 -20.76 -24.15
CA LYS A 387 1.50 -19.87 -23.05
C LYS A 387 2.98 -19.54 -23.17
N VAL A 388 3.34 -18.25 -23.10
CA VAL A 388 4.74 -17.81 -23.21
C VAL A 388 5.26 -17.55 -21.81
N LYS A 389 6.31 -18.26 -21.39
CA LYS A 389 6.99 -17.96 -20.13
C LYS A 389 7.75 -16.64 -20.30
N ILE A 390 7.38 -15.63 -19.51
CA ILE A 390 8.00 -14.31 -19.51
C ILE A 390 8.77 -14.02 -18.21
N GLY A 391 8.43 -14.69 -17.09
CA GLY A 391 9.10 -14.48 -15.81
C GLY A 391 9.30 -15.74 -14.97
N THR A 392 10.08 -15.58 -13.90
CA THR A 392 10.36 -16.56 -12.84
C THR A 392 10.27 -15.88 -11.48
N HIS A 393 10.01 -16.65 -10.41
CA HIS A 393 9.98 -16.18 -9.03
C HIS A 393 8.89 -15.13 -8.71
N TRP A 394 7.78 -15.17 -9.45
CA TRP A 394 6.61 -14.31 -9.24
C TRP A 394 5.71 -14.78 -8.10
N ASP A 395 5.95 -15.98 -7.54
CA ASP A 395 5.42 -16.43 -6.25
C ASP A 395 5.84 -15.52 -5.08
N SER A 396 6.92 -14.74 -5.24
CA SER A 396 7.35 -13.71 -4.28
C SER A 396 6.57 -12.39 -4.38
N MET A 397 5.64 -12.27 -5.33
CA MET A 397 4.83 -11.08 -5.60
C MET A 397 3.36 -11.32 -5.25
N ILE A 398 2.73 -10.29 -4.69
CA ILE A 398 1.29 -10.24 -4.37
C ILE A 398 0.71 -8.93 -4.91
N ASN A 399 -0.63 -8.77 -4.83
CA ASN A 399 -1.31 -7.49 -5.12
C ASN A 399 -0.91 -6.90 -6.49
N MET A 400 -1.06 -7.70 -7.55
CA MET A 400 -0.63 -7.37 -8.90
C MET A 400 -1.74 -6.69 -9.72
N ALA A 401 -1.40 -5.66 -10.49
CA ALA A 401 -2.34 -4.97 -11.38
C ALA A 401 -1.64 -4.46 -12.65
N GLY A 402 -2.23 -4.74 -13.82
CA GLY A 402 -1.83 -4.08 -15.07
C GLY A 402 -2.27 -2.62 -15.05
N VAL A 403 -1.36 -1.70 -15.39
CA VAL A 403 -1.56 -0.24 -15.20
C VAL A 403 -1.52 0.55 -16.51
N GLY A 404 -1.54 -0.13 -17.66
CA GLY A 404 -1.32 0.50 -18.95
C GLY A 404 0.12 0.99 -19.11
N ASP A 405 0.38 1.79 -20.15
CA ASP A 405 1.70 2.38 -20.38
C ASP A 405 1.90 3.61 -19.47
N LEU A 406 2.73 3.47 -18.42
CA LEU A 406 3.09 4.56 -17.52
C LEU A 406 4.42 5.24 -17.90
N ASN A 407 5.13 4.73 -18.91
CA ASN A 407 6.49 5.14 -19.22
C ASN A 407 6.65 5.80 -20.60
N GLY A 408 5.64 5.67 -21.47
CA GLY A 408 5.54 6.25 -22.80
C GLY A 408 6.06 5.37 -23.94
N ASP A 409 6.40 4.09 -23.68
CA ASP A 409 6.93 3.15 -24.69
C ASP A 409 5.85 2.44 -25.52
N LYS A 410 4.56 2.65 -25.18
CA LYS A 410 3.35 2.04 -25.75
C LYS A 410 3.18 0.55 -25.46
N VAL A 411 3.88 0.02 -24.48
CA VAL A 411 3.71 -1.35 -23.97
C VAL A 411 3.15 -1.26 -22.55
N PRO A 412 2.12 -2.06 -22.19
CA PRO A 412 1.61 -2.01 -20.83
C PRO A 412 2.64 -2.35 -19.76
N ASP A 413 2.73 -1.52 -18.72
CA ASP A 413 3.42 -1.76 -17.47
C ASP A 413 2.54 -2.59 -16.50
N LEU A 414 3.20 -3.27 -15.56
CA LEU A 414 2.61 -4.03 -14.47
C LEU A 414 3.12 -3.48 -13.13
N ILE A 415 2.26 -3.36 -12.12
CA ILE A 415 2.69 -3.18 -10.73
C ILE A 415 2.49 -4.45 -9.91
N ALA A 416 3.39 -4.67 -8.95
CA ALA A 416 3.30 -5.77 -7.99
C ALA A 416 3.98 -5.42 -6.66
N VAL A 417 3.46 -5.99 -5.57
CA VAL A 417 4.03 -5.84 -4.23
C VAL A 417 4.92 -7.03 -3.90
N GLU A 418 6.19 -6.78 -3.59
CA GLU A 418 7.13 -7.82 -3.15
C GLU A 418 6.77 -8.27 -1.72
N GLN A 419 6.27 -9.49 -1.56
CA GLN A 419 5.68 -9.98 -0.31
C GLN A 419 6.62 -9.82 0.89
N ALA A 420 7.90 -10.16 0.71
CA ALA A 420 8.90 -10.13 1.77
C ALA A 420 9.27 -8.72 2.27
N THR A 421 9.10 -7.68 1.44
CA THR A 421 9.54 -6.31 1.76
C THR A 421 8.41 -5.29 1.81
N GLN A 422 7.20 -5.68 1.36
CA GLN A 422 6.04 -4.80 1.23
C GLN A 422 6.36 -3.57 0.36
N LYS A 423 7.10 -3.77 -0.74
CA LYS A 423 7.48 -2.70 -1.67
C LYS A 423 6.71 -2.84 -2.97
N LEU A 424 6.15 -1.72 -3.46
CA LEU A 424 5.55 -1.68 -4.79
C LEU A 424 6.64 -1.44 -5.83
N TYR A 425 6.67 -2.32 -6.83
CA TYR A 425 7.54 -2.22 -7.99
C TYR A 425 6.70 -2.09 -9.26
N ARG A 426 7.12 -1.20 -10.17
CA ARG A 426 6.69 -1.22 -11.57
C ARG A 426 7.62 -2.13 -12.37
N TYR A 427 7.06 -2.94 -13.24
CA TYR A 427 7.74 -3.78 -14.21
C TYR A 427 7.28 -3.35 -15.60
N SER A 428 8.22 -2.95 -16.45
CA SER A 428 7.89 -2.57 -17.83
C SER A 428 7.80 -3.81 -18.73
N GLY A 429 6.81 -3.79 -19.63
CA GLY A 429 6.54 -4.88 -20.56
C GLY A 429 7.57 -4.98 -21.69
N PRO A 430 7.41 -5.95 -22.60
CA PRO A 430 6.41 -7.03 -22.56
C PRO A 430 6.81 -8.20 -21.65
N ASP A 431 8.10 -8.31 -21.30
CA ASP A 431 8.63 -9.51 -20.65
C ASP A 431 8.67 -9.42 -19.11
N PHE A 432 8.39 -8.25 -18.51
CA PHE A 432 8.38 -8.00 -17.06
C PHE A 432 9.60 -8.53 -16.28
N THR A 433 10.76 -8.69 -16.92
CA THR A 433 11.93 -9.30 -16.27
C THR A 433 12.43 -8.41 -15.13
N GLY A 434 12.76 -9.02 -13.98
CA GLY A 434 13.12 -8.28 -12.76
C GLY A 434 14.37 -7.39 -12.85
N GLY A 435 15.08 -7.39 -13.99
CA GLY A 435 16.22 -6.50 -14.27
C GLY A 435 15.83 -5.06 -14.61
N SER A 436 14.57 -4.79 -14.97
CA SER A 436 14.07 -3.43 -15.28
C SER A 436 13.13 -2.86 -14.21
N ARG A 437 12.89 -3.59 -13.10
CA ARG A 437 11.89 -3.17 -12.10
C ARG A 437 12.27 -1.87 -11.38
N VAL A 438 11.34 -0.94 -11.28
CA VAL A 438 11.51 0.35 -10.59
C VAL A 438 10.74 0.28 -9.27
N GLN A 439 11.40 0.52 -8.14
CA GLN A 439 10.70 0.67 -6.87
C GLN A 439 9.99 2.03 -6.85
N ILE A 440 8.66 2.00 -6.81
CA ILE A 440 7.82 3.21 -6.87
C ILE A 440 7.04 3.45 -5.56
N GLY A 441 6.79 2.39 -4.78
CA GLY A 441 6.13 2.51 -3.48
C GLY A 441 6.86 1.73 -2.38
N THR A 442 6.58 2.09 -1.12
CA THR A 442 7.11 1.39 0.05
C THR A 442 6.02 1.21 1.09
N ASN A 443 6.02 0.04 1.72
CA ASN A 443 5.09 -0.42 2.75
C ASN A 443 3.69 -0.85 2.29
N TRP A 444 3.47 -1.23 1.03
CA TRP A 444 2.18 -1.74 0.52
C TRP A 444 1.82 -3.12 1.11
#